data_AF-A7HBE9-F1
#
_entry.id   AF-A7HBE9-F1
#
_cell.length_a   1.000
_cell.length_b   1.000
_cell.length_c   1.000
_cell.angle_alpha   90.00
_cell.angle_beta   90.00
_cell.angle_gamma   90.00
#
_symmetry.space_group_name_H-M   'P 1'
#
loop_
_entity.id
_entity.type
_entity.pdbx_description
1 polymer ?
#
loop_
_entity_poly.entity_id
_entity_poly.type
_entity_poly.pdbx_seq_one_letter_code
_entity_poly.pdbx_strand_id
1 'polypeptide(L)'
;MANKFKSGSAVQSGYYFNAMKWHVEPIAKDGDRLPEGKGEWMKVPTLAALALIPILGLTFLMFLPMIGFVIFARALVNPIIAMFNRGATELASTVSPGWQPGEAHFTGKPTEGAGTEEKGPTAADAQLDALEKEIQEKRKS
;
A
#
# COMPACT_ATOMS: atom_id res chain seq x y z
N MET A 1 21.52 28.81 -5.91
CA MET A 1 22.70 27.96 -5.66
C MET A 1 22.37 27.04 -4.50
N ALA A 2 22.22 25.74 -4.75
CA ALA A 2 21.94 24.78 -3.70
C ALA A 2 23.22 24.57 -2.88
N ASN A 3 23.28 25.14 -1.68
CA ASN A 3 24.39 24.90 -0.77
C ASN A 3 24.29 23.47 -0.26
N LYS A 4 25.14 22.60 -0.81
CA LYS A 4 25.33 21.22 -0.38
C LYS A 4 26.35 21.19 0.75
N PHE A 5 26.01 20.55 1.86
CA PHE A 5 26.81 20.43 3.06
C PHE A 5 27.21 18.98 3.29
N LYS A 6 28.45 18.77 3.78
CA LYS A 6 28.92 17.43 4.14
C LYS A 6 28.42 17.07 5.53
N SER A 7 28.18 15.78 5.76
CA SER A 7 27.89 15.26 7.10
C SER A 7 29.01 15.64 8.08
N GLY A 8 28.65 16.02 9.30
CA GLY A 8 29.62 16.47 10.29
C GLY A 8 30.22 17.86 10.02
N SER A 9 29.66 18.70 9.13
CA SER A 9 30.04 20.12 9.08
C SER A 9 29.21 20.96 10.06
N ALA A 10 29.82 21.99 10.64
CA ALA A 10 29.09 23.02 11.39
C ALA A 10 28.29 23.89 10.41
N VAL A 11 27.00 24.07 10.66
CA VAL A 11 26.10 24.79 9.75
C VAL A 11 25.25 25.82 10.48
N GLN A 12 24.67 26.74 9.72
CA GLN A 12 23.72 27.71 10.26
C GLN A 12 22.41 27.01 10.67
N SER A 13 21.70 27.57 11.63
CA SER A 13 20.35 27.17 12.02
C SER A 13 19.40 27.08 10.82
N GLY A 14 18.46 26.13 10.93
CA GLY A 14 17.46 25.84 9.90
C GLY A 14 17.26 24.34 9.67
N TYR A 15 16.50 24.04 8.63
CA TYR A 15 16.16 22.66 8.26
C TYR A 15 17.12 22.15 7.21
N TYR A 16 17.67 20.96 7.43
CA TYR A 16 18.53 20.29 6.47
C TYR A 16 17.92 18.96 6.07
N PHE A 17 17.84 18.73 4.77
CA PHE A 17 17.31 17.50 4.19
C PHE A 17 18.44 16.66 3.60
N ASN A 18 18.44 15.37 3.91
CA ASN A 18 19.28 14.38 3.29
C ASN A 18 18.44 13.57 2.30
N ALA A 19 18.61 13.79 1.00
CA ALA A 19 17.85 13.12 -0.05
C ALA A 19 18.13 11.61 -0.17
N MET A 20 19.29 11.15 0.32
CA MET A 20 19.66 9.74 0.28
C MET A 20 18.99 8.95 1.41
N LYS A 21 18.81 9.58 2.58
CA LYS A 21 18.14 8.99 3.74
C LYS A 21 16.66 9.39 3.88
N TRP A 22 16.18 10.33 3.06
CA TRP A 22 14.85 10.92 3.21
C TRP A 22 14.57 11.43 4.63
N HIS A 23 15.60 12.01 5.26
CA HIS A 23 15.55 12.49 6.65
C HIS A 23 15.72 14.00 6.70
N VAL A 24 14.93 14.67 7.55
CA VAL A 24 15.03 16.10 7.82
C VAL A 24 15.56 16.28 9.24
N GLU A 25 16.68 17.00 9.37
CA GLU A 25 17.25 17.36 10.65
C GLU A 25 17.06 18.87 10.92
N PRO A 26 16.37 19.25 12.00
CA PRO A 26 16.28 20.64 12.42
C PRO A 26 17.49 21.03 13.27
N ILE A 27 18.24 22.04 12.82
CA ILE A 27 19.38 22.59 13.56
C ILE A 27 18.92 23.83 14.33
N ALA A 28 18.94 23.75 15.67
CA ALA A 28 18.39 24.77 16.56
C ALA A 28 19.32 25.97 16.78
N LYS A 29 20.64 25.77 16.73
CA LYS A 29 21.63 26.81 17.00
C LYS A 29 22.63 26.94 15.84
N ASP A 30 23.06 28.15 15.58
CA ASP A 30 24.13 28.40 14.61
C ASP A 30 25.43 27.75 15.08
N GLY A 31 26.11 27.04 14.17
CA GLY A 31 27.37 26.36 14.45
C GLY A 31 27.20 24.94 14.99
N ASP A 32 25.96 24.46 15.15
CA ASP A 32 25.71 23.06 15.47
C ASP A 32 26.04 22.15 14.28
N ARG A 33 26.29 20.88 14.58
CA ARG A 33 26.90 19.94 13.63
C ARG A 33 25.84 19.03 13.01
N LEU A 34 25.88 18.89 11.69
CA LEU A 34 25.03 17.93 10.99
C LEU A 34 25.36 16.49 11.42
N PRO A 35 24.35 15.63 11.61
CA PRO A 35 24.58 14.26 12.05
C PRO A 35 25.42 13.48 11.02
N GLU A 36 26.25 12.58 11.53
CA GLU A 36 27.10 11.76 10.68
C GLU A 36 26.26 10.76 9.89
N GLY A 37 26.46 10.74 8.58
CA GLY A 37 25.64 9.92 7.70
C GLY A 37 26.16 9.92 6.27
N LYS A 38 25.71 8.94 5.50
CA LYS A 38 25.93 8.89 4.05
C LYS A 38 25.00 9.88 3.36
N GLY A 39 25.51 10.51 2.29
CA GLY A 39 24.77 11.50 1.51
C GLY A 39 25.15 12.94 1.84
N GLU A 40 24.68 13.84 0.99
CA GLU A 40 24.85 15.30 1.15
C GLU A 40 23.61 15.88 1.83
N TRP A 41 23.83 16.91 2.63
CA TRP A 41 22.77 17.67 3.28
C TRP A 41 22.48 18.93 2.48
N MET A 42 21.20 19.25 2.31
CA MET A 42 20.79 20.46 1.62
C MET A 42 19.91 21.30 2.54
N LYS A 43 20.23 22.59 2.67
CA LYS A 43 19.40 23.52 3.45
C LYS A 43 18.04 23.67 2.76
N VAL A 44 16.98 23.36 3.47
CA VAL A 44 15.60 23.55 3.01
C VAL A 44 15.17 24.96 3.41
N PRO A 45 14.86 25.84 2.45
CA PRO A 45 14.28 27.13 2.76
C PRO A 45 12.93 26.93 3.46
N THR A 46 12.67 27.67 4.54
CA THR A 46 11.41 27.56 5.30
C THR A 46 10.18 27.78 4.41
N LEU A 47 10.27 28.68 3.43
CA LEU A 47 9.23 28.89 2.42
C LEU A 47 8.95 27.63 1.58
N ALA A 48 9.99 26.88 1.21
CA ALA A 48 9.82 25.65 0.45
C ALA A 48 9.15 24.56 1.30
N ALA A 49 9.53 24.44 2.59
CA ALA A 49 8.86 23.54 3.53
C ALA A 49 7.39 23.91 3.72
N LEU A 50 7.08 25.20 3.84
CA LEU A 50 5.70 25.68 3.98
C LEU A 50 4.88 25.44 2.71
N ALA A 51 5.46 25.66 1.52
CA ALA A 51 4.83 25.38 0.24
C ALA A 51 4.62 23.88 -0.01
N LEU A 52 5.44 23.02 0.59
CA LEU A 52 5.30 21.58 0.49
C LEU A 52 3.95 21.10 1.04
N ILE A 53 3.44 21.73 2.11
CA ILE A 53 2.17 21.38 2.77
C ILE A 53 0.99 21.47 1.79
N PRO A 54 0.68 22.63 1.16
CA PRO A 54 -0.41 22.71 0.20
C PRO A 54 -0.12 21.90 -1.06
N ILE A 55 1.13 21.80 -1.53
CA ILE A 55 1.47 20.99 -2.71
C ILE A 55 1.15 19.52 -2.47
N LEU A 56 1.54 18.97 -1.33
CA LEU A 56 1.23 17.57 -0.96
C LEU A 56 -0.28 17.36 -0.80
N GLY A 57 -0.99 18.32 -0.18
CA GLY A 57 -2.45 18.25 -0.05
C GLY A 57 -3.17 18.28 -1.42
N LEU A 58 -2.76 19.17 -2.32
CA LEU A 58 -3.31 19.25 -3.68
C LEU A 58 -2.98 17.99 -4.49
N THR A 59 -1.76 17.48 -4.36
CA THR A 59 -1.34 16.22 -5.00
C THR A 59 -2.23 15.09 -4.50
N PHE A 60 -2.40 14.95 -3.18
CA PHE A 60 -3.29 13.94 -2.60
C PHE A 60 -4.73 14.06 -3.13
N LEU A 61 -5.28 15.28 -3.20
CA LEU A 61 -6.61 15.53 -3.75
C LEU A 61 -6.72 15.15 -5.23
N MET A 62 -5.68 15.40 -6.04
CA MET A 62 -5.62 14.98 -7.45
C MET A 62 -5.53 13.45 -7.60
N PHE A 63 -4.82 12.76 -6.70
CA PHE A 63 -4.67 11.31 -6.75
C PHE A 63 -5.87 10.55 -6.17
N LEU A 64 -6.68 11.18 -5.31
CA LEU A 64 -7.93 10.61 -4.77
C LEU A 64 -8.87 10.07 -5.87
N PRO A 65 -9.26 10.85 -6.90
CA PRO A 65 -10.10 10.34 -7.98
C PRO A 65 -9.40 9.26 -8.79
N MET A 66 -8.06 9.31 -8.91
CA MET A 66 -7.29 8.31 -9.64
C MET A 66 -7.39 6.92 -9.00
N ILE A 67 -7.33 6.84 -7.67
CA ILE A 67 -7.53 5.58 -6.92
C ILE A 67 -8.95 5.03 -7.17
N GLY A 68 -9.96 5.91 -7.23
CA GLY A 68 -11.32 5.54 -7.60
C GLY A 68 -11.40 4.85 -8.97
N PHE A 69 -10.73 5.40 -9.98
CA PHE A 69 -10.65 4.77 -11.31
C PHE A 69 -9.92 3.42 -11.30
N VAL A 70 -8.87 3.26 -10.49
CA VAL A 70 -8.15 1.98 -10.34
C VAL A 70 -9.07 0.92 -9.74
N ILE A 71 -9.80 1.25 -8.67
CA ILE A 71 -10.76 0.33 -8.03
C ILE A 71 -11.89 -0.01 -9.00
N PHE A 72 -12.42 1.00 -9.69
CA PHE A 72 -13.49 0.82 -10.69
C PHE A 72 -13.04 -0.10 -11.83
N ALA A 73 -11.85 0.13 -12.39
CA ALA A 73 -11.29 -0.72 -13.44
C ALA A 73 -11.10 -2.16 -12.94
N ARG A 74 -10.57 -2.36 -11.73
CA ARG A 74 -10.45 -3.70 -11.12
C ARG A 74 -11.80 -4.38 -10.92
N ALA A 75 -12.82 -3.62 -10.49
CA ALA A 75 -14.18 -4.10 -10.31
C ALA A 75 -14.87 -4.45 -11.64
N LEU A 76 -14.47 -3.86 -12.76
CA LEU A 76 -14.92 -4.23 -14.10
C LEU A 76 -14.19 -5.47 -14.63
N VAL A 77 -12.87 -5.54 -14.43
CA VAL A 77 -12.03 -6.63 -14.94
C VAL A 77 -12.34 -7.95 -14.24
N ASN A 78 -12.53 -7.95 -12.91
CA ASN A 78 -12.82 -9.16 -12.14
C ASN A 78 -14.06 -9.95 -12.64
N PRO A 79 -15.25 -9.34 -12.81
CA PRO A 79 -16.43 -10.05 -13.31
C PRO A 79 -16.30 -10.41 -14.79
N ILE A 80 -15.61 -9.62 -15.61
CA ILE A 80 -15.36 -9.95 -17.02
C ILE A 80 -14.50 -11.20 -17.12
N ILE A 81 -13.39 -11.27 -16.38
CA ILE A 81 -12.53 -12.46 -16.30
C ILE A 81 -13.30 -13.65 -15.72
N ALA A 82 -14.08 -13.45 -14.66
CA ALA A 82 -14.90 -14.50 -14.07
C ALA A 82 -15.97 -15.02 -15.05
N MET A 83 -16.54 -14.17 -15.90
CA MET A 83 -17.53 -14.55 -16.90
C MET A 83 -16.91 -15.31 -18.08
N PHE A 84 -15.70 -14.93 -18.51
CA PHE A 84 -14.93 -15.70 -19.49
C PHE A 84 -14.51 -17.07 -18.95
N ASN A 85 -14.06 -17.13 -17.69
CA ASN A 85 -13.74 -18.39 -17.03
C ASN A 85 -14.98 -19.26 -16.82
N ARG A 86 -16.16 -18.67 -16.59
CA ARG A 86 -17.45 -19.40 -16.56
C ARG A 86 -17.82 -19.99 -17.92
N GLY A 87 -17.47 -19.36 -19.03
CA GLY A 87 -17.60 -19.96 -20.37
C GLY A 87 -16.71 -21.20 -20.56
N ALA A 88 -15.52 -21.22 -19.95
CA ALA A 88 -14.69 -22.44 -19.88
C ALA A 88 -15.25 -23.46 -18.87
N THR A 89 -15.89 -22.98 -17.79
CA THR A 89 -16.63 -23.82 -16.85
C THR A 89 -17.92 -24.38 -17.44
N GLU A 90 -18.51 -23.80 -18.50
CA GLU A 90 -19.67 -24.39 -19.20
C GLU A 90 -19.30 -25.65 -20.00
N LEU A 91 -18.03 -25.79 -20.41
CA LEU A 91 -17.49 -27.06 -20.89
C LEU A 91 -17.22 -28.06 -19.75
N ALA A 92 -17.11 -27.59 -18.51
CA ALA A 92 -17.05 -28.42 -17.31
C ALA A 92 -18.44 -28.61 -16.64
N SER A 93 -19.48 -27.88 -17.06
CA SER A 93 -20.81 -27.86 -16.45
C SER A 93 -21.76 -28.90 -17.03
N THR A 94 -21.23 -29.97 -17.61
CA THR A 94 -21.89 -31.28 -17.47
C THR A 94 -21.87 -31.75 -16.00
N VAL A 95 -21.13 -31.08 -15.10
CA VAL A 95 -21.03 -31.45 -13.68
C VAL A 95 -21.09 -30.24 -12.76
N SER A 96 -22.26 -29.63 -12.56
CA SER A 96 -22.77 -29.24 -11.21
C SER A 96 -24.02 -28.36 -11.32
N PRO A 97 -25.19 -28.88 -10.91
CA PRO A 97 -26.39 -28.08 -10.71
C PRO A 97 -26.41 -27.44 -9.32
N GLY A 98 -26.99 -26.24 -9.22
CA GLY A 98 -27.57 -25.74 -7.97
C GLY A 98 -27.09 -24.38 -7.47
N TRP A 99 -27.44 -23.30 -8.18
CA TRP A 99 -27.49 -21.98 -7.54
C TRP A 99 -28.87 -21.81 -6.92
N GLN A 100 -28.95 -21.70 -5.59
CA GLN A 100 -30.17 -21.30 -4.87
C GLN A 100 -30.02 -19.86 -4.34
N PRO A 101 -30.27 -18.84 -5.17
CA PRO A 101 -30.37 -17.47 -4.70
C PRO A 101 -31.69 -17.31 -3.93
N GLY A 102 -31.63 -17.12 -2.60
CA GLY A 102 -32.85 -16.85 -1.83
C GLY A 102 -32.82 -17.09 -0.31
N GLU A 103 -31.78 -17.68 0.29
CA GLU A 103 -31.74 -17.84 1.74
C GLU A 103 -31.25 -16.56 2.44
N ALA A 104 -32.22 -15.69 2.71
CA ALA A 104 -32.10 -14.57 3.60
C ALA A 104 -32.06 -15.06 5.06
N HIS A 105 -30.88 -15.32 5.62
CA HIS A 105 -30.71 -15.46 7.06
C HIS A 105 -30.66 -14.08 7.75
N PHE A 106 -31.72 -13.28 7.58
CA PHE A 106 -31.97 -12.09 8.40
C PHE A 106 -32.61 -12.47 9.74
N THR A 107 -31.93 -13.30 10.51
CA THR A 107 -32.31 -13.56 11.91
C THR A 107 -31.16 -13.15 12.84
N GLY A 108 -31.27 -11.90 13.26
CA GLY A 108 -30.63 -11.18 14.36
C GLY A 108 -29.55 -11.86 15.22
N LYS A 109 -28.41 -11.17 15.30
CA LYS A 109 -27.72 -10.90 16.58
C LYS A 109 -26.80 -9.67 16.44
N PRO A 110 -26.91 -8.65 17.31
CA PRO A 110 -26.02 -7.49 17.30
C PRO A 110 -24.80 -7.75 18.20
N THR A 111 -23.61 -7.45 17.69
CA THR A 111 -22.38 -7.10 18.44
C THR A 111 -21.44 -6.50 17.38
N GLU A 112 -21.30 -5.18 17.27
CA GLU A 112 -20.49 -4.31 18.14
C GLU A 112 -19.01 -4.70 18.09
N GLY A 113 -18.20 -3.87 17.42
CA GLY A 113 -16.76 -4.08 17.32
C GLY A 113 -16.12 -3.33 16.15
N ALA A 114 -15.64 -2.13 16.42
CA ALA A 114 -14.90 -1.27 15.51
C ALA A 114 -13.54 -1.87 15.09
N GLY A 115 -13.13 -1.54 13.85
CA GLY A 115 -11.75 -1.21 13.43
C GLY A 115 -10.64 -2.25 13.60
N THR A 116 -9.83 -2.43 12.55
CA THR A 116 -8.34 -2.29 12.53
C THR A 116 -7.79 -3.03 11.31
N GLU A 117 -6.89 -2.34 10.60
CA GLU A 117 -6.06 -2.82 9.50
C GLU A 117 -5.10 -3.96 9.89
N GLU A 118 -4.43 -4.50 8.86
CA GLU A 118 -3.27 -5.42 8.87
C GLU A 118 -3.49 -6.93 9.08
N LYS A 119 -3.10 -7.71 8.05
CA LYS A 119 -2.41 -9.02 8.12
C LYS A 119 -1.85 -9.29 6.71
N GLY A 120 -0.56 -9.50 6.49
CA GLY A 120 0.25 -10.53 7.15
C GLY A 120 -0.14 -11.91 6.57
N PRO A 121 0.80 -12.80 6.20
CA PRO A 121 0.57 -13.90 5.26
C PRO A 121 -0.67 -14.70 5.68
N THR A 122 -1.62 -14.80 4.76
CA THR A 122 -2.97 -15.24 5.06
C THR A 122 -3.01 -16.76 5.17
N ALA A 123 -3.81 -17.27 6.10
CA ALA A 123 -4.03 -18.71 6.29
C ALA A 123 -4.56 -19.42 5.01
N ALA A 124 -5.06 -18.65 4.03
CA ALA A 124 -5.36 -19.14 2.69
C ALA A 124 -4.12 -19.70 1.98
N ASP A 125 -2.97 -19.04 2.10
CA ASP A 125 -1.72 -19.45 1.46
C ASP A 125 -1.20 -20.78 2.07
N ALA A 126 -1.30 -20.91 3.40
CA ALA A 126 -0.93 -22.15 4.10
C ALA A 126 -1.86 -23.34 3.80
N GLN A 127 -3.14 -23.08 3.51
CA GLN A 127 -4.10 -24.11 3.11
C GLN A 127 -3.88 -24.55 1.65
N LEU A 128 -3.49 -23.62 0.78
CA LEU A 128 -3.14 -23.91 -0.61
C LEU A 128 -1.88 -24.79 -0.70
N ASP A 129 -0.86 -24.50 0.12
CA ASP A 129 0.35 -25.33 0.21
C ASP A 129 0.06 -26.75 0.75
N ALA A 130 -0.88 -26.88 1.68
CA ALA A 130 -1.31 -28.18 2.23
C ALA A 130 -2.08 -29.00 1.19
N LEU A 131 -2.97 -28.36 0.43
CA LEU A 131 -3.71 -28.97 -0.68
C LEU A 131 -2.76 -29.41 -1.81
N GLU A 132 -1.73 -28.63 -2.12
CA GLU A 132 -0.75 -28.98 -3.15
C GLU A 132 0.07 -30.23 -2.77
N LYS A 133 0.43 -30.36 -1.49
CA LYS A 133 1.11 -31.55 -0.97
C LYS A 133 0.24 -32.80 -1.04
N GLU A 134 -1.05 -32.70 -0.68
CA GLU A 134 -1.98 -33.83 -0.73
C GLU A 134 -2.20 -34.34 -2.17
N ILE A 135 -2.26 -33.43 -3.15
CA ILE A 135 -2.39 -33.77 -4.57
C ILE A 135 -1.13 -34.48 -5.08
N GLN A 136 0.07 -34.05 -4.65
CA GLN A 136 1.31 -34.71 -5.07
C GLN A 136 1.47 -36.12 -4.49
N GLU A 137 1.03 -36.35 -3.25
CA GLU A 137 1.04 -37.68 -2.65
C GLU A 137 0.08 -38.63 -3.38
N LYS A 138 -1.14 -38.19 -3.69
CA LYS A 138 -2.10 -38.99 -4.46
C LYS A 138 -1.67 -39.28 -5.90
N ARG A 139 -0.79 -38.45 -6.47
CA ARG A 139 -0.28 -38.63 -7.84
C ARG A 139 0.89 -39.62 -7.93
N LYS A 140 1.56 -39.88 -6.81
CA LYS A 140 2.69 -40.84 -6.72
C LYS A 140 2.29 -42.22 -6.22
N SER A 141 1.10 -42.37 -5.65
CA SER A 141 0.45 -43.66 -5.36
C SER A 141 -0.30 -44.18 -6.58
#